data_AF-A0A531M6S4-F1
#
_entry.id   AF-A0A531M6S4-F1
#
_cell.length_a   1.000
_cell.length_b   1.000
_cell.length_c   1.000
_cell.angle_alpha   90.00
_cell.angle_beta   90.00
_cell.angle_gamma   90.00
#
_symmetry.space_group_name_H-M   'P 1'
#
loop_
_entity.id
_entity.type
_entity.pdbx_description
1 polymer ?
#
loop_
_entity_poly.entity_id
_entity_poly.type
_entity_poly.pdbx_seq_one_letter_code
_entity_poly.pdbx_strand_id
1 'polypeptide(L)'
;MASDDQPIPVFPKPVTLRDVAARAGVSVATASKALNDQGRMTAETRERIRETARSLGFRPNSLAQSLLRRRSFTVGLLTNDTYGRFSLPLMSGISDALVDAGVSVFLCNVEEDPRLGQLHVEAMLDKRVDGIIATGKRIDRHLPVDLSNLRVPVI
;
A
#
# COMPACT_ATOMS: atom_id res chain seq x y z
N MET A 1 -15.23 6.64 39.81
CA MET A 1 -13.75 6.59 39.89
C MET A 1 -13.32 5.47 38.96
N ALA A 2 -12.74 5.67 37.78
CA ALA A 2 -12.03 6.81 37.23
C ALA A 2 -12.62 7.24 35.88
N SER A 3 -12.51 8.54 35.61
CA SER A 3 -12.87 9.25 34.38
C SER A 3 -11.94 8.86 33.23
N ASP A 4 -12.55 8.39 32.14
CA ASP A 4 -11.91 7.98 30.88
C ASP A 4 -11.73 9.21 29.97
N ASP A 5 -10.97 10.20 30.45
CA ASP A 5 -10.70 11.46 29.73
C ASP A 5 -9.23 11.55 29.32
N GLN A 6 -8.73 10.49 28.67
CA GLN A 6 -7.48 10.61 27.93
C GLN A 6 -7.77 11.27 26.57
N PRO A 7 -7.15 12.42 26.25
CA PRO A 7 -7.36 13.05 24.97
C PRO A 7 -6.92 12.13 23.83
N ILE A 8 -7.80 11.97 22.83
CA ILE A 8 -7.49 11.25 21.59
C ILE A 8 -6.23 11.88 20.98
N PRO A 9 -5.19 11.11 20.67
CA PRO A 9 -3.97 11.65 20.08
C PRO A 9 -4.31 12.37 18.75
N VAL A 10 -4.09 13.67 18.71
CA VAL A 10 -4.23 14.47 17.49
C VAL A 10 -2.99 14.23 16.64
N PHE A 11 -3.13 13.47 15.55
CA PHE A 11 -2.04 13.28 14.62
C PHE A 11 -1.72 14.61 13.90
N PRO A 12 -0.45 15.04 13.85
CA PRO A 12 -0.06 16.26 13.15
C PRO A 12 -0.47 16.17 11.67
N LYS A 13 -0.95 17.29 11.13
CA LYS A 13 -1.41 17.35 9.74
C LYS A 13 -0.24 16.98 8.81
N PRO A 14 -0.43 16.04 7.86
CA PRO A 14 0.64 15.64 6.95
C PRO A 14 1.11 16.84 6.12
N VAL A 15 2.42 16.96 5.95
CA VAL A 15 3.00 17.92 4.99
C VAL A 15 2.50 17.58 3.59
N THR A 16 2.05 18.60 2.87
CA THR A 16 1.48 18.46 1.53
C THR A 16 2.46 18.89 0.45
N LEU A 17 2.18 18.50 -0.80
CA LEU A 17 2.98 18.95 -1.94
C LEU A 17 2.93 20.48 -2.13
N ARG A 18 1.84 21.12 -1.67
CA ARG A 18 1.72 22.58 -1.65
C ARG A 18 2.72 23.23 -0.70
N ASP A 19 2.94 22.63 0.47
CA ASP A 19 3.90 23.12 1.46
C ASP A 19 5.34 23.01 0.92
N VAL A 20 5.67 21.90 0.26
CA VAL A 20 6.95 21.71 -0.43
C VAL A 20 7.15 22.76 -1.53
N ALA A 21 6.13 22.96 -2.38
CA ALA A 21 6.20 23.93 -3.48
C ALA A 21 6.39 25.36 -2.96
N ALA A 22 5.65 25.75 -1.92
CA ALA A 22 5.79 27.05 -1.27
C ALA A 22 7.19 27.25 -0.68
N ARG A 23 7.72 26.26 0.06
CA ARG A 23 9.06 26.35 0.66
C ARG A 23 10.17 26.36 -0.39
N ALA A 24 10.01 25.62 -1.49
CA ALA A 24 10.96 25.60 -2.59
C ALA A 24 10.78 26.78 -3.57
N GLY A 25 9.78 27.65 -3.40
CA GLY A 25 9.55 28.78 -4.30
C GLY A 25 9.23 28.36 -5.74
N VAL A 26 8.49 27.27 -5.93
CA VAL A 26 8.11 26.75 -7.26
C VAL A 26 6.61 26.48 -7.33
N SER A 27 6.08 26.27 -8.54
CA SER A 27 4.71 25.81 -8.71
C SER A 27 4.51 24.37 -8.19
N VAL A 28 3.29 24.02 -7.78
CA VAL A 28 2.93 22.64 -7.38
C VAL A 28 3.22 21.63 -8.51
N ALA A 29 2.99 22.03 -9.76
CA ALA A 29 3.28 21.20 -10.93
C ALA A 29 4.79 20.96 -11.11
N THR A 30 5.62 21.98 -10.86
CA THR A 30 7.08 21.86 -10.88
C THR A 30 7.57 20.94 -9.77
N ALA A 31 7.07 21.11 -8.54
CA ALA A 31 7.40 20.24 -7.42
C ALA A 31 7.01 18.77 -7.69
N SER A 32 5.82 18.53 -8.26
CA SER A 32 5.39 17.18 -8.65
C SER A 32 6.33 16.55 -9.66
N LYS A 33 6.68 17.27 -10.74
CA LYS A 33 7.59 16.78 -11.77
C LYS A 33 8.99 16.51 -11.21
N ALA A 34 9.49 17.38 -10.35
CA ALA A 34 10.79 17.23 -9.71
C ALA A 34 10.87 15.94 -8.88
N LEU A 35 9.86 15.69 -8.03
CA LEU A 35 9.80 14.52 -7.14
C LEU A 35 9.50 13.19 -7.86
N ASN A 36 8.87 13.24 -9.04
CA ASN A 36 8.57 12.05 -9.85
C ASN A 36 9.60 11.80 -10.97
N ASP A 37 10.77 12.44 -10.94
CA ASP A 37 11.79 12.33 -12.00
C ASP A 37 11.33 12.70 -13.42
N GLN A 38 10.33 13.57 -13.51
CA GLN A 38 9.75 14.05 -14.75
C GLN A 38 10.13 15.51 -15.04
N GLY A 39 9.86 15.96 -16.26
CA GLY A 39 9.98 17.35 -16.68
C GLY A 39 11.42 17.81 -16.97
N ARG A 40 11.52 18.88 -17.76
CA ARG A 40 12.79 19.50 -18.16
C ARG A 40 13.17 20.56 -17.13
N MET A 41 14.17 20.27 -16.30
CA MET A 41 14.70 21.19 -15.27
C MET A 41 16.18 20.86 -14.99
N THR A 42 16.92 21.80 -14.42
CA THR A 42 18.32 21.58 -14.03
C THR A 42 18.42 20.58 -12.89
N ALA A 43 19.52 19.82 -12.84
CA ALA A 43 19.80 18.89 -11.75
C ALA A 43 19.78 19.60 -10.39
N GLU A 44 20.35 20.81 -10.33
CA GLU A 44 20.37 21.67 -9.15
C GLU A 44 18.95 22.01 -8.65
N THR A 45 18.05 22.43 -9.54
CA THR A 45 16.66 22.74 -9.17
C THR A 45 15.95 21.51 -8.62
N ARG A 46 16.17 20.35 -9.25
CA ARG A 46 15.57 19.08 -8.82
C ARG A 46 16.05 18.69 -7.43
N GLU A 47 17.35 18.79 -7.18
CA GLU A 47 17.93 18.41 -5.89
C GLU A 47 17.45 19.33 -4.77
N ARG A 48 17.42 20.65 -5.01
CA ARG A 48 16.88 21.62 -4.05
C ARG A 48 15.44 21.31 -3.64
N ILE A 49 14.59 20.89 -4.59
CA ILE A 49 13.21 20.49 -4.29
C ILE A 49 13.17 19.20 -3.47
N ARG A 50 13.99 18.20 -3.80
CA ARG A 50 14.07 16.95 -3.04
C ARG A 50 14.55 17.17 -1.62
N GLU A 51 15.55 18.01 -1.42
CA GLU A 51 16.07 18.37 -0.11
C GLU A 51 15.02 19.14 0.71
N THR A 52 14.28 20.05 0.07
CA THR A 52 13.14 20.73 0.70
C THR A 52 12.06 19.74 1.13
N ALA A 53 11.70 18.77 0.28
CA ALA A 53 10.74 17.73 0.63
C ALA A 53 11.22 16.86 1.79
N ARG A 54 12.49 16.45 1.78
CA ARG A 54 13.12 15.65 2.86
C ARG A 54 13.13 16.40 4.19
N SER A 55 13.58 17.66 4.20
CA SER A 55 13.65 18.48 5.42
C SER A 55 12.28 18.76 6.04
N LEU A 56 11.23 18.85 5.23
CA LEU A 56 9.86 18.97 5.72
C LEU A 56 9.23 17.63 6.14
N GLY A 57 9.90 16.50 5.91
CA GLY A 57 9.33 15.17 6.15
C GLY A 57 8.16 14.84 5.21
N PHE A 58 8.12 15.45 4.03
CA PHE A 58 7.08 15.17 3.03
C PHE A 58 7.15 13.71 2.58
N ARG A 59 6.04 12.99 2.70
CA ARG A 59 5.85 11.66 2.12
C ARG A 59 4.80 11.76 1.02
N PRO A 60 5.10 11.34 -0.23
CA PRO A 60 4.11 11.26 -1.29
C PRO A 60 2.91 10.43 -0.82
N ASN A 61 1.70 10.94 -1.05
CA ASN A 61 0.50 10.19 -0.74
C ASN A 61 0.40 9.00 -1.71
N SER A 62 0.60 7.79 -1.19
CA SER A 62 0.54 6.55 -1.96
C SER A 62 -0.82 6.39 -2.64
N LEU A 63 -1.95 6.68 -1.97
CA LEU A 63 -3.29 6.65 -2.58
C LEU A 63 -3.39 7.58 -3.79
N ALA A 64 -2.84 8.79 -3.71
CA ALA A 64 -2.84 9.73 -4.83
C ALA A 64 -1.96 9.23 -6.00
N GLN A 65 -0.79 8.67 -5.70
CA GLN A 65 0.08 8.02 -6.69
C GLN A 65 -0.62 6.81 -7.33
N SER A 66 -1.32 5.99 -6.54
CA SER A 66 -2.03 4.81 -7.01
C SER A 66 -3.20 5.14 -7.94
N LEU A 67 -3.93 6.22 -7.66
CA LEU A 67 -4.98 6.73 -8.54
C LEU A 67 -4.42 7.20 -9.89
N LEU A 68 -3.29 7.90 -9.89
CA LEU A 68 -2.60 8.35 -11.10
C LEU A 68 -2.04 7.17 -11.92
N ARG A 69 -1.42 6.20 -11.24
CA ARG A 69 -0.77 5.04 -11.86
C ARG A 69 -1.72 3.88 -12.15
N ARG A 70 -2.98 3.96 -11.72
CA ARG A 70 -3.97 2.88 -11.73
C ARG A 70 -3.44 1.56 -11.13
N ARG A 71 -2.54 1.66 -10.15
CA ARG A 71 -1.92 0.53 -9.44
C ARG A 71 -1.75 0.86 -7.96
N SER A 72 -2.18 0.00 -7.06
CA SER A 72 -2.04 0.20 -5.61
C SER A 72 -0.62 -0.10 -5.11
N PHE A 73 0.20 -0.80 -5.89
CA PHE A 73 1.44 -1.42 -5.41
C PHE A 73 1.18 -2.27 -4.16
N THR A 74 0.06 -2.99 -4.15
CA THR A 74 -0.33 -3.87 -3.04
C THR A 74 -0.79 -5.21 -3.60
N VAL A 75 -0.23 -6.31 -3.08
CA VAL A 75 -0.68 -7.67 -3.39
C VAL A 75 -1.44 -8.23 -2.19
N GLY A 76 -2.61 -8.83 -2.42
CA GLY A 76 -3.34 -9.56 -1.40
C GLY A 76 -2.73 -10.94 -1.19
N LEU A 77 -2.55 -11.36 0.06
CA LEU A 77 -2.22 -12.74 0.41
C LEU A 77 -3.39 -13.32 1.20
N LEU A 78 -4.16 -14.20 0.57
CA LEU A 78 -5.32 -14.85 1.17
C LEU A 78 -4.94 -16.28 1.59
N THR A 79 -5.20 -16.65 2.84
CA THR A 79 -4.81 -17.96 3.36
C THR A 79 -5.79 -18.54 4.36
N ASN A 80 -5.78 -19.87 4.55
CA ASN A 80 -6.40 -20.53 5.71
C ASN A 80 -5.38 -21.16 6.67
N ASP A 81 -4.10 -20.77 6.56
CA ASP A 81 -3.06 -21.19 7.47
C ASP A 81 -3.06 -20.32 8.75
N THR A 82 -3.80 -20.79 9.75
CA THR A 82 -3.98 -20.13 11.05
C THR A 82 -2.68 -19.90 11.81
N TYR A 83 -1.67 -20.74 11.62
CA TYR A 83 -0.44 -20.70 12.43
C TYR A 83 0.74 -20.04 11.69
N GLY A 84 0.54 -19.59 10.46
CA GLY A 84 1.58 -18.91 9.71
C GLY A 84 2.75 -19.80 9.25
N ARG A 85 2.59 -21.13 9.27
CA ARG A 85 3.65 -22.06 8.88
C ARG A 85 4.01 -21.98 7.39
N PHE A 86 3.03 -21.68 6.55
CA PHE A 86 3.17 -21.47 5.11
C PHE A 86 3.01 -20.00 4.74
N SER A 87 2.08 -19.29 5.39
CA SER A 87 1.78 -17.91 4.99
C SER A 87 2.89 -16.91 5.36
N LEU A 88 3.63 -17.10 6.46
CA LEU A 88 4.72 -16.20 6.84
C LEU A 88 5.96 -16.34 5.94
N PRO A 89 6.48 -17.55 5.65
CA PRO A 89 7.59 -17.70 4.69
C PRO A 89 7.20 -17.19 3.30
N LEU A 90 5.96 -17.42 2.87
CA LEU A 90 5.45 -16.92 1.60
C LEU A 90 5.38 -15.39 1.58
N MET A 91 4.84 -14.77 2.64
CA MET A 91 4.83 -13.31 2.80
C MET A 91 6.25 -12.74 2.77
N SER A 92 7.21 -13.38 3.43
CA SER A 92 8.63 -12.99 3.39
C SER A 92 9.17 -13.04 1.96
N GLY A 93 8.98 -14.17 1.25
CA GLY A 93 9.45 -14.31 -0.13
C GLY A 93 8.81 -13.31 -1.09
N ILE A 94 7.51 -13.02 -0.94
CA ILE A 94 6.81 -11.99 -1.72
C ILE A 94 7.42 -10.61 -1.42
N SER A 95 7.63 -10.30 -0.15
CA SER A 95 8.20 -9.02 0.27
C SER A 95 9.62 -8.85 -0.26
N ASP A 96 10.48 -9.87 -0.12
CA ASP A 96 11.86 -9.84 -0.60
C ASP A 96 11.93 -9.67 -2.13
N ALA A 97 11.04 -10.33 -2.87
CA ALA A 97 11.00 -10.22 -4.33
C ALA A 97 10.49 -8.87 -4.84
N LEU A 98 9.69 -8.14 -4.04
CA LEU A 98 8.96 -6.95 -4.51
C LEU A 98 9.26 -5.68 -3.70
N VAL A 99 10.14 -5.74 -2.71
CA VAL A 99 10.50 -4.59 -1.85
C VAL A 99 11.03 -3.41 -2.66
N ASP A 100 11.89 -3.68 -3.64
CA ASP A 100 12.47 -2.64 -4.52
C ASP A 100 11.43 -2.03 -5.47
N ALA A 101 10.35 -2.77 -5.76
CA ALA A 101 9.20 -2.26 -6.51
C ALA A 101 8.22 -1.46 -5.64
N GLY A 102 8.48 -1.35 -4.32
CA GLY A 102 7.63 -0.67 -3.36
C GLY A 102 6.28 -1.35 -3.13
N VAL A 103 6.19 -2.66 -3.41
CA VAL A 103 4.96 -3.42 -3.26
C VAL A 103 4.78 -3.85 -1.80
N SER A 104 3.59 -3.63 -1.26
CA SER A 104 3.19 -4.09 0.07
C SER A 104 2.33 -5.35 0.01
N VAL A 105 2.37 -6.16 1.06
CA VAL A 105 1.50 -7.36 1.19
C VAL A 105 0.35 -7.08 2.14
N PHE A 106 -0.87 -7.34 1.69
CA PHE A 106 -2.09 -7.28 2.51
C PHE A 106 -2.55 -8.70 2.86
N LEU A 107 -2.16 -9.18 4.04
CA LEU A 107 -2.44 -10.54 4.52
C LEU A 107 -3.86 -10.64 5.11
N CYS A 108 -4.60 -11.66 4.72
CA CYS A 108 -5.90 -12.02 5.29
C CYS A 108 -5.99 -13.53 5.53
N ASN A 109 -6.38 -13.92 6.74
CA ASN A 109 -6.62 -15.32 7.10
C ASN A 109 -8.13 -15.58 7.15
N VAL A 110 -8.61 -16.55 6.35
CA VAL A 110 -10.03 -16.89 6.20
C VAL A 110 -10.44 -18.12 7.02
N GLU A 111 -9.47 -18.81 7.62
CA GLU A 111 -9.66 -20.10 8.29
C GLU A 111 -10.54 -21.05 7.44
N GLU A 112 -11.63 -21.57 7.99
CA GLU A 112 -12.60 -22.42 7.29
C GLU A 112 -13.97 -21.73 7.14
N ASP A 113 -14.06 -20.40 7.35
CA ASP A 113 -15.31 -19.64 7.26
C ASP A 113 -15.48 -19.00 5.86
N PRO A 114 -16.43 -19.46 5.04
CA PRO A 114 -16.66 -18.90 3.71
C PRO A 114 -17.07 -17.42 3.73
N ARG A 115 -17.82 -17.01 4.77
CA ARG A 115 -18.25 -15.62 4.92
C ARG A 115 -17.07 -14.71 5.22
N LEU A 116 -16.12 -15.19 6.03
CA LEU A 116 -14.87 -14.47 6.29
C LEU A 116 -14.01 -14.38 5.03
N GLY A 117 -13.97 -15.47 4.23
CA GLY A 117 -13.35 -15.48 2.92
C GLY A 117 -13.88 -14.38 2.00
N GLN A 118 -15.20 -14.32 1.83
CA GLN A 118 -15.85 -13.30 1.01
C GLN A 118 -15.55 -11.87 1.51
N LEU A 119 -15.65 -11.63 2.81
CA LEU A 119 -15.37 -10.32 3.42
C LEU A 119 -13.93 -9.85 3.15
N HIS A 120 -12.96 -10.76 3.23
CA HIS A 120 -11.57 -10.44 2.97
C HIS A 120 -11.29 -10.18 1.49
N VAL A 121 -11.92 -10.92 0.60
CA VAL A 121 -11.85 -10.65 -0.85
C VAL A 121 -12.42 -9.27 -1.16
N GLU A 122 -13.59 -8.93 -0.62
CA GLU A 122 -14.19 -7.59 -0.78
C GLU A 122 -13.26 -6.49 -0.24
N ALA A 123 -12.69 -6.68 0.95
CA ALA A 123 -11.75 -5.72 1.53
C ALA A 123 -10.48 -5.54 0.66
N MET A 124 -9.98 -6.60 0.02
CA MET A 124 -8.87 -6.54 -0.94
C MET A 124 -9.25 -5.74 -2.19
N LEU A 125 -10.42 -5.98 -2.75
CA LEU A 125 -10.91 -5.28 -3.94
C LEU A 125 -11.16 -3.78 -3.66
N ASP A 126 -11.72 -3.44 -2.50
CA ASP A 126 -11.93 -2.06 -2.06
C ASP A 126 -10.61 -1.30 -1.89
N LYS A 127 -9.57 -1.99 -1.41
CA LYS A 127 -8.20 -1.48 -1.34
C LYS A 127 -7.47 -1.48 -2.68
N ARG A 128 -8.12 -1.99 -3.74
CA ARG A 128 -7.60 -2.08 -5.10
C ARG A 128 -6.28 -2.82 -5.17
N VAL A 129 -6.15 -3.94 -4.48
CA VAL A 129 -4.95 -4.80 -4.64
C VAL A 129 -4.73 -5.11 -6.13
N ASP A 130 -3.47 -5.11 -6.56
CA ASP A 130 -3.10 -5.30 -7.95
C ASP A 130 -3.16 -6.79 -8.37
N GLY A 131 -3.25 -7.70 -7.40
CA GLY A 131 -3.37 -9.15 -7.57
C GLY A 131 -3.58 -9.85 -6.23
N ILE A 132 -4.01 -11.11 -6.27
CA ILE A 132 -4.22 -11.95 -5.08
C ILE A 132 -3.40 -13.23 -5.23
N ILE A 133 -2.69 -13.59 -4.17
CA ILE A 133 -2.05 -14.88 -4.00
C ILE A 133 -2.90 -15.67 -2.99
N ALA A 134 -3.40 -16.83 -3.40
CA ALA A 134 -4.24 -17.69 -2.58
C ALA A 134 -3.44 -18.92 -2.15
N THR A 135 -3.28 -19.12 -0.83
CA THR A 135 -2.52 -20.26 -0.31
C THR A 135 -3.30 -21.05 0.75
N GLY A 136 -3.46 -22.34 0.50
CA GLY A 136 -4.08 -23.27 1.42
C GLY A 136 -3.06 -23.98 2.31
N LYS A 137 -3.48 -24.36 3.52
CA LYS A 137 -2.74 -25.28 4.41
C LYS A 137 -2.55 -26.68 3.81
N ARG A 138 -3.32 -27.03 2.77
CA ARG A 138 -3.24 -28.29 2.02
C ARG A 138 -3.55 -28.05 0.54
N ILE A 139 -2.91 -28.82 -0.33
CA ILE A 139 -3.07 -28.72 -1.81
C ILE A 139 -4.40 -29.32 -2.28
N ASP A 140 -4.93 -30.31 -1.57
CA ASP A 140 -6.17 -31.02 -1.91
C ASP A 140 -7.45 -30.25 -1.51
N ARG A 141 -7.31 -29.07 -0.89
CA ARG A 141 -8.43 -28.30 -0.37
C ARG A 141 -8.38 -26.87 -0.88
N HIS A 142 -9.42 -26.46 -1.58
CA HIS A 142 -9.61 -25.07 -1.97
C HIS A 142 -9.92 -24.19 -0.75
N LEU A 143 -9.54 -22.92 -0.84
CA LEU A 143 -10.03 -21.92 0.12
C LEU A 143 -11.57 -21.86 0.05
N PRO A 144 -12.24 -21.57 1.17
CA PRO A 144 -13.70 -21.52 1.24
C PRO A 144 -14.29 -20.27 0.56
N VAL A 145 -13.76 -19.84 -0.59
CA VAL A 145 -14.22 -18.66 -1.33
C VAL A 145 -13.98 -18.84 -2.82
N ASP A 146 -14.91 -18.36 -3.64
CA ASP A 146 -14.76 -18.35 -5.09
C ASP A 146 -13.89 -17.16 -5.53
N LEU A 147 -12.78 -17.45 -6.21
CA LEU A 147 -11.85 -16.45 -6.75
C LEU A 147 -11.84 -16.41 -8.29
N SER A 148 -12.67 -17.24 -8.95
CA SER A 148 -12.62 -17.43 -10.41
C SER A 148 -13.05 -16.20 -11.22
N ASN A 149 -13.90 -15.34 -10.64
CA ASN A 149 -14.54 -14.22 -11.32
C ASN A 149 -13.91 -12.85 -10.97
N LEU A 150 -12.73 -12.85 -10.37
CA LEU A 150 -12.06 -11.61 -9.97
C LEU A 150 -11.40 -10.90 -11.16
N ARG A 151 -11.45 -9.56 -11.16
CA ARG A 151 -10.84 -8.72 -12.21
C ARG A 151 -9.34 -8.49 -12.02
N VAL A 152 -8.79 -9.00 -10.93
CA VAL A 152 -7.37 -8.95 -10.61
C VAL A 152 -6.78 -10.34 -10.82
N PRO A 153 -5.50 -10.47 -11.22
CA PRO A 153 -4.85 -11.77 -11.32
C PRO A 153 -4.91 -12.52 -9.98
N VAL A 154 -5.24 -13.81 -10.04
CA VAL A 154 -5.22 -14.73 -8.91
C VAL A 154 -4.22 -15.85 -9.21
N ILE A 155 -3.31 -16.10 -8.28
CA ILE A 155 -2.31 -17.18 -8.34
C ILE A 155 -2.50 -18.09 -7.13
#